data_AF-A0A7V4W8G6-F1
#
_entry.id   AF-A0A7V4W8G6-F1
#
_cell.length_a   1.000
_cell.length_b   1.000
_cell.length_c   1.000
_cell.angle_alpha   90.00
_cell.angle_beta   90.00
_cell.angle_gamma   90.00
#
_symmetry.space_group_name_H-M   'P 1'
#
loop_
_entity.id
_entity.type
_entity.pdbx_description
1 polymer ?
#
loop_
_entity_poly.entity_id
_entity_poly.type
_entity_poly.pdbx_seq_one_letter_code
_entity_poly.pdbx_strand_id
1 'polypeptide(L)'
;MHQMIDNRKGAHMRLRCLLISLLIFVTVSTICAASATTYNLQNLGTLGGSTSSARAISSNGLVAGYSTTATGATHAFLWQNGVMQDLGTLGGNMSMACGVNSKGEVVGWSTTATTGSVPHAFLWRNGAMEDLGTLTGQETEALAINDSSQIVGYSVV
;
A
#
# COMPACT_ATOMS: atom_id res chain seq x y z
N MET A 1 -21.20 -65.64 -49.90
CA MET A 1 -21.29 -64.17 -49.66
C MET A 1 -21.66 -63.88 -48.19
N HIS A 2 -20.93 -64.46 -47.21
CA HIS A 2 -21.29 -64.33 -45.78
C HIS A 2 -20.11 -64.00 -44.85
N GLN A 3 -18.86 -63.93 -45.36
CA GLN A 3 -17.66 -63.61 -44.56
C GLN A 3 -17.23 -62.13 -44.60
N MET A 4 -17.92 -61.27 -45.36
CA MET A 4 -17.55 -59.84 -45.48
C MET A 4 -18.25 -58.90 -44.47
N ILE A 5 -19.18 -59.40 -43.66
CA ILE A 5 -19.98 -58.56 -42.73
C ILE A 5 -19.35 -58.47 -41.32
N ASP A 6 -18.62 -59.49 -40.87
CA ASP A 6 -18.05 -59.50 -39.50
C ASP A 6 -16.82 -58.61 -39.30
N ASN A 7 -16.03 -58.38 -40.35
CA ASN A 7 -14.80 -57.59 -40.25
C ASN A 7 -15.08 -56.09 -40.01
N ARG A 8 -16.26 -55.59 -40.40
CA ARG A 8 -16.66 -54.20 -40.13
C ARG A 8 -17.00 -53.98 -38.65
N LYS A 9 -17.64 -54.94 -37.98
CA LYS A 9 -18.06 -54.79 -36.57
C LYS A 9 -16.88 -54.75 -35.60
N GLY A 10 -15.81 -55.53 -35.86
CA GLY A 10 -14.60 -55.53 -35.03
C GLY A 10 -13.77 -54.24 -35.12
N ALA A 11 -13.70 -53.63 -36.30
CA ALA A 11 -13.01 -52.34 -36.50
C ALA A 11 -13.73 -51.18 -35.79
N HIS A 12 -15.06 -51.18 -35.78
CA HIS A 12 -15.85 -50.17 -35.06
C HIS A 12 -15.75 -50.30 -33.53
N MET A 13 -15.61 -51.52 -33.00
CA MET A 13 -15.45 -51.73 -31.55
C MET A 13 -14.05 -51.31 -31.05
N ARG A 14 -13.00 -51.55 -31.85
CA ARG A 14 -11.62 -51.16 -31.53
C ARG A 14 -11.39 -49.64 -31.59
N LEU A 15 -12.05 -48.95 -32.53
CA LEU A 15 -11.99 -47.48 -32.64
C LEU A 15 -12.80 -46.78 -31.53
N ARG A 16 -13.92 -47.37 -31.09
CA ARG A 16 -14.73 -46.87 -29.96
C ARG A 16 -14.03 -47.03 -28.61
N CYS A 17 -13.30 -48.13 -28.39
CA CYS A 17 -12.46 -48.28 -27.19
C CYS A 17 -11.27 -47.30 -27.16
N LEU A 18 -10.64 -47.01 -28.32
CA LEU A 18 -9.53 -46.04 -28.41
C LEU A 18 -9.98 -44.58 -28.18
N LEU A 19 -11.16 -44.21 -28.67
CA LEU A 19 -11.72 -42.87 -28.50
C LEU A 19 -12.18 -42.61 -27.06
N ILE A 20 -12.68 -43.64 -26.36
CA ILE A 20 -13.04 -43.55 -24.94
C ILE A 20 -11.78 -43.48 -24.06
N SER A 21 -10.69 -44.21 -24.38
CA SER A 21 -9.44 -44.09 -23.64
C SER A 21 -8.70 -42.76 -23.89
N LEU A 22 -8.84 -42.19 -25.09
CA LEU A 22 -8.29 -40.86 -25.42
C LEU A 22 -9.07 -39.73 -24.74
N LEU A 23 -10.40 -39.84 -24.58
CA LEU A 23 -11.20 -38.87 -23.82
C LEU A 23 -10.91 -38.90 -22.31
N ILE A 24 -10.62 -40.08 -21.74
CA ILE A 24 -10.28 -40.21 -20.30
C ILE A 24 -8.90 -39.61 -19.98
N PHE A 25 -7.99 -39.53 -20.95
CA PHE A 25 -6.67 -38.89 -20.78
C PHE A 25 -6.70 -37.36 -20.90
N VAL A 26 -7.66 -36.80 -21.65
CA VAL A 26 -7.78 -35.34 -21.84
C VAL A 26 -8.42 -34.64 -20.62
N THR A 27 -9.22 -35.34 -19.81
CA THR A 27 -9.90 -34.74 -18.64
C THR A 27 -9.07 -34.70 -17.36
N VAL A 28 -7.98 -35.48 -17.25
CA VAL A 28 -7.07 -35.44 -16.07
C VAL A 28 -6.04 -34.31 -16.16
N SER A 29 -6.05 -33.52 -17.25
CA SER A 29 -5.12 -32.39 -17.46
C SER A 29 -5.65 -31.02 -17.02
N THR A 30 -6.86 -30.92 -16.45
CA THR A 30 -7.17 -29.75 -15.63
C THR A 30 -6.46 -29.92 -14.29
N ILE A 31 -5.16 -29.64 -14.31
CA ILE A 31 -4.38 -29.38 -13.11
C ILE A 31 -5.16 -28.33 -12.33
N CYS A 32 -5.43 -28.63 -11.05
CA CYS A 32 -5.79 -27.62 -10.06
C CYS A 32 -4.74 -26.51 -10.11
N ALA A 33 -4.98 -25.47 -10.93
CA ALA A 33 -4.19 -24.27 -10.88
C ALA A 33 -4.56 -23.58 -9.56
N ALA A 34 -3.71 -23.74 -8.54
CA ALA A 34 -3.79 -22.91 -7.35
C ALA A 34 -3.66 -21.45 -7.82
N SER A 35 -4.69 -20.64 -7.58
CA SER A 35 -4.62 -19.21 -7.84
C SER A 35 -3.50 -18.61 -6.99
N ALA A 36 -2.41 -18.21 -7.62
CA ALA A 36 -1.36 -17.46 -6.93
C ALA A 36 -1.90 -16.06 -6.61
N THR A 37 -1.77 -15.62 -5.36
CA THR A 37 -2.06 -14.23 -5.00
C THR A 37 -1.16 -13.32 -5.83
N THR A 38 -1.77 -12.52 -6.70
CA THR A 38 -1.05 -11.51 -7.48
C THR A 38 -1.11 -10.19 -6.71
N TYR A 39 0.05 -9.66 -6.33
CA TYR A 39 0.15 -8.35 -5.70
C TYR A 39 0.44 -7.30 -6.78
N ASN A 40 -0.34 -6.21 -6.79
CA ASN A 40 -0.04 -5.06 -7.62
C ASN A 40 0.88 -4.12 -6.83
N LEU A 41 2.15 -4.04 -7.23
CA LEU A 41 3.08 -3.08 -6.67
C LEU A 41 2.80 -1.70 -7.27
N GLN A 42 2.50 -0.73 -6.41
CA GLN A 42 2.26 0.64 -6.81
C GLN A 42 3.43 1.52 -6.38
N ASN A 43 4.07 2.16 -7.36
CA ASN A 43 5.02 3.22 -7.09
C ASN A 43 4.26 4.52 -6.75
N LEU A 44 4.52 5.08 -5.58
CA LEU A 44 3.89 6.31 -5.11
C LEU A 44 4.56 7.58 -5.66
N GLY A 45 5.81 7.47 -6.12
CA GLY A 45 6.65 8.60 -6.52
C GLY A 45 7.44 9.22 -5.37
N THR A 46 7.96 10.42 -5.59
CA THR A 46 8.67 11.26 -4.62
C THR A 46 8.21 12.71 -4.75
N LEU A 47 8.57 13.57 -3.79
CA LEU A 47 8.37 15.03 -3.85
C LEU A 47 9.43 15.74 -4.71
N GLY A 48 9.95 15.05 -5.73
CA GLY A 48 11.03 15.53 -6.61
C GLY A 48 12.45 15.20 -6.13
N GLY A 49 12.60 14.60 -4.94
CA GLY A 49 13.86 14.02 -4.46
C GLY A 49 14.06 12.57 -4.89
N SER A 50 15.04 11.90 -4.28
CA SER A 50 15.48 10.55 -4.66
C SER A 50 14.80 9.41 -3.89
N THR A 51 14.10 9.71 -2.81
CA THR A 51 13.54 8.70 -1.89
C THR A 51 12.16 9.06 -1.35
N SER A 52 11.38 8.03 -1.05
CA SER A 52 10.13 8.12 -0.30
C SER A 52 9.92 6.83 0.51
N SER A 53 9.15 6.94 1.59
CA SER A 53 8.77 5.82 2.44
C SER A 53 7.34 6.02 2.92
N ALA A 54 6.46 5.05 2.61
CA ALA A 54 5.11 4.98 3.13
C ALA A 54 5.12 4.34 4.53
N ARG A 55 4.47 4.98 5.50
CA ARG A 55 4.41 4.51 6.90
C ARG A 55 3.01 4.14 7.36
N ALA A 56 1.99 4.74 6.78
CA ALA A 56 0.60 4.52 7.19
C ALA A 56 -0.32 4.45 5.97
N ILE A 57 -1.39 3.66 6.09
CA ILE A 57 -2.45 3.54 5.09
C ILE A 57 -3.82 3.53 5.79
N SER A 58 -4.78 4.29 5.26
CA SER A 58 -6.16 4.32 5.76
C SER A 58 -7.07 3.32 5.03
N SER A 59 -8.29 3.12 5.53
CA SER A 59 -9.27 2.19 4.94
C SER A 59 -9.74 2.58 3.53
N ASN A 60 -9.67 3.88 3.20
CA ASN A 60 -10.00 4.42 1.87
C ASN A 60 -8.77 4.63 0.97
N GLY A 61 -7.63 4.03 1.33
CA GLY A 61 -6.43 4.00 0.47
C GLY A 61 -5.60 5.28 0.47
N LEU A 62 -5.81 6.19 1.44
CA LEU A 62 -4.87 7.28 1.67
C LEU A 62 -3.59 6.69 2.24
N VAL A 63 -2.44 7.13 1.73
CA VAL A 63 -1.14 6.69 2.19
C VAL A 63 -0.38 7.90 2.71
N ALA A 64 0.19 7.80 3.92
CA ALA A 64 1.03 8.84 4.48
C ALA A 64 2.43 8.31 4.80
N GLY A 65 3.41 9.19 4.75
CA GLY A 65 4.80 8.86 5.00
C GLY A 65 5.69 10.08 4.89
N TYR A 66 6.91 9.89 4.40
CA TYR A 66 7.84 10.98 4.11
C TYR A 66 8.55 10.79 2.78
N SER A 67 8.96 11.88 2.14
CA SER A 67 9.73 11.88 0.91
C SER A 67 10.75 13.01 0.91
N THR A 68 11.87 12.78 0.24
CA THR A 68 12.82 13.85 -0.05
C THR A 68 12.27 14.76 -1.14
N THR A 69 12.39 16.06 -0.94
CA THR A 69 11.99 17.08 -1.92
C THR A 69 13.11 17.34 -2.91
N ALA A 70 12.80 18.08 -4.00
CA ALA A 70 13.82 18.53 -4.96
C ALA A 70 14.92 19.41 -4.32
N THR A 71 14.66 20.05 -3.18
CA THR A 71 15.64 20.87 -2.44
C THR A 71 16.44 20.05 -1.42
N GLY A 72 16.17 18.76 -1.28
CA GLY A 72 16.83 17.86 -0.33
C GLY A 72 16.25 17.86 1.08
N ALA A 73 15.18 18.63 1.34
CA ALA A 73 14.44 18.55 2.59
C ALA A 73 13.66 17.22 2.68
N THR A 74 13.29 16.79 3.88
CA THR A 74 12.45 15.59 4.07
C THR A 74 11.08 16.04 4.56
N HIS A 75 10.06 15.89 3.74
CA HIS A 75 8.71 16.32 4.07
C HIS A 75 7.76 15.13 4.23
N ALA A 76 6.83 15.25 5.16
CA ALA A 76 5.67 14.40 5.27
C ALA A 76 4.82 14.55 4.00
N PHE A 77 4.25 13.44 3.52
CA PHE A 77 3.35 13.45 2.38
C PHE A 77 2.01 12.80 2.72
N LEU A 78 0.97 13.20 1.99
CA LEU A 78 -0.26 12.46 1.81
C LEU A 78 -0.39 12.06 0.35
N TRP A 79 -0.64 10.79 0.08
CA TRP A 79 -0.78 10.27 -1.27
C TRP A 79 -2.18 9.71 -1.47
N GLN A 80 -2.78 10.04 -2.63
CA GLN A 80 -4.04 9.47 -3.07
C GLN A 80 -4.09 9.46 -4.61
N ASN A 81 -4.53 8.35 -5.20
CA ASN A 81 -4.87 8.26 -6.62
C ASN A 81 -3.75 8.76 -7.57
N GLY A 82 -2.50 8.44 -7.26
CA GLY A 82 -1.34 8.82 -8.09
C GLY A 82 -0.76 10.20 -7.78
N VAL A 83 -1.33 10.94 -6.83
CA VAL A 83 -0.87 12.29 -6.47
C VAL A 83 -0.22 12.24 -5.09
N MET A 84 1.06 12.63 -5.01
CA MET A 84 1.77 12.85 -3.76
C MET A 84 1.70 14.33 -3.38
N GLN A 85 0.99 14.64 -2.31
CA GLN A 85 0.88 15.97 -1.75
C GLN A 85 1.94 16.19 -0.67
N ASP A 86 2.71 17.26 -0.82
CA ASP A 86 3.61 17.77 0.22
C ASP A 86 2.78 18.39 1.36
N LEU A 87 3.04 17.98 2.60
CA LEU A 87 2.38 18.52 3.79
C LEU A 87 3.18 19.65 4.46
N GLY A 88 4.42 19.88 4.03
CA GLY A 88 5.32 20.88 4.57
C GLY A 88 5.90 20.51 5.94
N THR A 89 6.30 21.54 6.69
CA THR A 89 6.90 21.43 8.03
C THR A 89 6.32 22.51 8.94
N LEU A 90 6.63 22.46 10.24
CA LEU A 90 6.38 23.54 11.21
C LEU A 90 7.43 24.68 11.12
N GLY A 91 8.00 24.88 9.94
CA GLY A 91 9.02 25.91 9.67
C GLY A 91 10.47 25.41 9.73
N GLY A 92 10.71 24.18 10.18
CA GLY A 92 12.01 23.51 10.05
C GLY A 92 12.20 22.85 8.67
N ASN A 93 13.16 21.94 8.58
CA ASN A 93 13.52 21.25 7.33
C ASN A 93 13.05 19.78 7.25
N MET A 94 12.36 19.30 8.29
CA MET A 94 11.99 17.89 8.40
C MET A 94 10.57 17.70 8.94
N SER A 95 9.84 16.78 8.33
CA SER A 95 8.61 16.23 8.87
C SER A 95 8.44 14.77 8.44
N MET A 96 7.77 13.98 9.29
CA MET A 96 7.39 12.60 9.00
C MET A 96 5.96 12.35 9.43
N ALA A 97 5.16 11.75 8.56
CA ALA A 97 3.85 11.22 8.94
C ALA A 97 3.99 9.80 9.53
N CYS A 98 3.33 9.59 10.67
CA CYS A 98 3.26 8.31 11.37
C CYS A 98 1.88 7.66 11.27
N GLY A 99 0.81 8.45 11.13
CA GLY A 99 -0.56 7.95 11.03
C GLY A 99 -1.40 8.76 10.05
N VAL A 100 -2.39 8.10 9.44
CA VAL A 100 -3.42 8.72 8.61
C VAL A 100 -4.75 8.03 8.88
N ASN A 101 -5.83 8.80 8.98
CA ASN A 101 -7.18 8.25 9.10
C ASN A 101 -7.99 8.43 7.80
N SER A 102 -9.17 7.84 7.74
CA SER A 102 -10.02 7.82 6.54
C SER A 102 -10.59 9.21 6.18
N LYS A 103 -10.48 10.20 7.09
CA LYS A 103 -10.85 11.60 6.84
C LYS A 103 -9.73 12.40 6.14
N GLY A 104 -8.54 11.80 5.99
CA GLY A 104 -7.36 12.50 5.48
C GLY A 104 -6.65 13.38 6.51
N GLU A 105 -6.94 13.16 7.80
CA GLU A 105 -6.14 13.74 8.88
C GLU A 105 -4.85 12.93 9.02
N VAL A 106 -3.71 13.63 9.03
CA VAL A 106 -2.38 13.02 9.11
C VAL A 106 -1.70 13.49 10.37
N VAL A 107 -1.08 12.58 11.12
CA VAL A 107 -0.31 12.91 12.32
C VAL A 107 1.12 12.41 12.21
N GLY A 108 2.00 13.06 12.95
CA GLY A 108 3.41 12.70 12.98
C GLY A 108 4.20 13.71 13.78
N TRP A 109 5.42 13.99 13.31
CA TRP A 109 6.26 15.02 13.89
C TRP A 109 6.93 15.89 12.83
N SER A 110 7.25 17.13 13.19
CA SER A 110 7.97 18.06 12.35
C SER A 110 8.91 18.91 13.18
N THR A 111 10.07 19.25 12.60
CA THR A 111 10.98 20.22 13.18
C THR A 111 10.43 21.63 13.00
N THR A 112 10.57 22.43 14.03
CA THR A 112 10.16 23.84 14.03
C THR A 112 11.30 24.74 13.54
N ALA A 113 11.01 26.02 13.29
CA ALA A 113 12.02 27.00 12.85
C ALA A 113 13.04 27.40 13.94
N THR A 114 12.88 26.94 15.19
CA THR A 114 13.74 27.34 16.31
C THR A 114 15.09 26.60 16.30
N THR A 115 16.10 27.24 16.88
CA THR A 115 17.45 26.68 17.01
C THR A 115 17.40 25.40 17.85
N GLY A 116 17.75 24.26 17.25
CA GLY A 116 17.75 22.94 17.91
C GLY A 116 17.00 21.86 17.13
N SER A 117 16.16 22.22 16.15
CA SER A 117 15.42 21.29 15.28
C SER A 117 14.64 20.23 16.07
N VAL A 118 14.02 20.65 17.18
CA VAL A 118 13.34 19.71 18.06
C VAL A 118 12.02 19.27 17.43
N PRO A 119 11.74 17.96 17.33
CA PRO A 119 10.47 17.47 16.77
C PRO A 119 9.29 17.84 17.66
N HIS A 120 8.28 18.45 17.04
CA HIS A 120 6.97 18.69 17.62
C HIS A 120 5.93 17.80 16.93
N ALA A 121 4.99 17.27 17.72
CA ALA A 121 3.87 16.53 17.19
C ALA A 121 3.00 17.46 16.33
N PHE A 122 2.56 16.99 15.18
CA PHE A 122 1.64 17.76 14.34
C PHE A 122 0.36 16.99 14.03
N LEU A 123 -0.69 17.75 13.73
CA LEU A 123 -1.90 17.32 13.03
C LEU A 123 -2.01 18.11 11.73
N TRP A 124 -2.02 17.42 10.59
CA TRP A 124 -2.32 18.03 9.31
C TRP A 124 -3.78 17.74 8.95
N ARG A 125 -4.52 18.81 8.65
CA ARG A 125 -5.91 18.76 8.20
C ARG A 125 -6.24 20.02 7.43
N ASN A 126 -7.16 19.92 6.48
CA ASN A 126 -7.65 21.07 5.70
C ASN A 126 -6.54 21.90 5.03
N GLY A 127 -5.47 21.25 4.55
CA GLY A 127 -4.39 21.93 3.84
C GLY A 127 -3.31 22.55 4.74
N ALA A 128 -3.40 22.42 6.06
CA ALA A 128 -2.47 23.07 6.98
C ALA A 128 -1.93 22.10 8.04
N MET A 129 -0.67 22.32 8.43
CA MET A 129 -0.01 21.64 9.55
C MET A 129 -0.22 22.45 10.84
N GLU A 130 -0.84 21.82 11.83
CA GLU A 130 -1.10 22.37 13.17
C GLU A 130 -0.10 21.74 14.16
N ASP A 131 0.62 22.58 14.90
CA ASP A 131 1.46 22.14 16.02
C ASP A 131 0.56 21.73 17.20
N LEU A 132 0.70 20.49 17.67
CA LEU A 132 -0.05 19.97 18.82
C LEU A 132 0.59 20.36 20.16
N GLY A 133 1.75 21.03 20.12
CA GLY A 133 2.48 21.53 21.26
C GLY A 133 3.19 20.43 22.06
N THR A 134 3.78 20.84 23.19
CA THR A 134 4.45 19.94 24.13
C THR A 134 3.69 19.89 25.46
N LEU A 135 3.72 18.73 26.14
CA LEU A 135 3.11 18.58 27.47
C LEU A 135 4.03 19.15 28.55
N THR A 136 5.25 18.59 28.62
CA THR A 136 6.36 19.02 29.47
C THR A 136 7.64 18.55 28.79
N GLY A 137 8.48 19.47 28.30
CA GLY A 137 9.69 19.16 27.54
C GLY A 137 9.72 19.81 26.16
N GLN A 138 10.69 19.41 25.33
CA GLN A 138 10.91 20.00 24.01
C GLN A 138 10.46 19.06 22.87
N GLU A 139 10.52 17.74 23.06
CA GLU A 139 10.22 16.74 22.01
C GLU A 139 8.84 16.12 22.19
N THR A 140 8.04 16.13 21.12
CA THR A 140 6.78 15.40 21.04
C THR A 140 6.60 14.72 19.68
N GLU A 141 5.94 13.56 19.71
CA GLU A 141 5.55 12.86 18.49
C GLU A 141 4.14 12.29 18.62
N ALA A 142 3.35 12.46 17.55
CA ALA A 142 2.11 11.72 17.38
C ALA A 142 2.38 10.44 16.58
N LEU A 143 2.02 9.28 17.15
CA LEU A 143 2.35 7.97 16.59
C LEU A 143 1.20 7.35 15.81
N ALA A 144 -0.05 7.62 16.20
CA ALA A 144 -1.21 7.09 15.51
C ALA A 144 -2.44 7.98 15.70
N ILE A 145 -3.37 7.85 14.75
CA ILE A 145 -4.68 8.51 14.74
C ILE A 145 -5.73 7.50 14.30
N ASN A 146 -6.94 7.59 14.86
CA ASN A 146 -8.09 6.81 14.41
C ASN A 146 -9.15 7.67 13.70
N ASP A 147 -10.18 7.04 13.12
CA ASP A 147 -11.26 7.74 12.39
C ASP A 147 -12.14 8.64 13.29
N SER A 148 -12.04 8.49 14.61
CA SER A 148 -12.65 9.40 15.60
C SER A 148 -11.76 10.62 15.93
N SER A 149 -10.67 10.81 15.18
CA SER A 149 -9.71 11.90 15.36
C SER A 149 -9.02 11.87 16.74
N GLN A 150 -8.92 10.68 17.35
CA GLN A 150 -8.15 10.47 18.57
C GLN A 150 -6.71 10.18 18.22
N ILE A 151 -5.78 10.85 18.90
CA ILE A 151 -4.34 10.80 18.64
C ILE A 151 -3.65 10.23 19.86
N VAL A 152 -2.68 9.33 19.63
CA VAL A 152 -1.78 8.81 20.66
C VAL A 152 -0.34 9.13 20.29
N GLY A 153 0.51 9.30 21.29
CA GLY A 153 1.89 9.76 21.13
C GLY A 153 2.66 9.79 22.44
N TYR A 154 3.82 10.41 22.42
CA TYR A 154 4.64 10.62 23.62
C TYR A 154 5.27 12.02 23.61
N SER A 155 5.72 12.43 24.80
CA SER A 155 6.53 13.61 25.04
C SER A 155 7.77 13.18 25.80
N VAL A 156 8.93 13.71 25.43
CA VAL A 156 10.16 13.54 26.21
C VAL A 156 10.33 14.76 27.12
N VAL A 157 10.66 14.51 28.38
CA VAL A 157 10.78 15.50 29.46
C VAL A 157 12.24 15.77 29.77
#